data_AF-A0A520HNE1-F1
#
_entry.id   AF-A0A520HNE1-F1
#
_cell.length_a   1.000
_cell.length_b   1.000
_cell.length_c   1.000
_cell.angle_alpha   90.00
_cell.angle_beta   90.00
_cell.angle_gamma   90.00
#
_symmetry.space_group_name_H-M   'P 1'
#
loop_
_entity.id
_entity.type
_entity.pdbx_description
1 polymer ?
#
loop_
_entity_poly.entity_id
_entity_poly.type
_entity_poly.pdbx_seq_one_letter_code
_entity_poly.pdbx_strand_id
1 'polypeptide(L)'
;GASDRRPSFHVQSISRPCHQLWAALDTWDPEPAPDTAAPVVDIALRRMAETPCALAILPIEDLVGLVEQPNLPGTIDEHPNWRRRMPDTTEALLARPAVAARIDSINTGRTS
;
A
#
# COMPACT_ATOMS: atom_id res chain seq x y z
N GLY A 1 17.00 11.91 35.44
CA GLY A 1 17.00 10.58 34.81
C GLY A 1 15.58 10.09 34.75
N ALA A 2 14.89 10.35 33.64
CA ALA A 2 13.58 9.77 33.35
C ALA A 2 13.78 8.86 32.15
N SER A 3 13.54 7.57 32.37
CA SER A 3 13.64 6.52 31.35
C SER A 3 12.61 6.78 30.26
N ASP A 4 13.10 7.08 29.07
CA ASP A 4 12.37 7.08 27.80
C ASP A 4 11.95 5.62 27.49
N ARG A 5 10.73 5.26 27.89
CA ARG A 5 10.06 4.03 27.46
C ARG A 5 9.27 4.36 26.19
N ARG A 6 9.93 4.28 25.04
CA ARG A 6 9.21 4.17 23.76
C ARG A 6 8.35 2.89 23.79
N PRO A 7 7.07 2.93 23.41
CA PRO A 7 6.31 1.71 23.23
C PRO A 7 6.90 0.96 22.04
N SER A 8 7.47 -0.21 22.30
CA SER A 8 7.91 -1.15 21.27
C SER A 8 6.68 -1.60 20.50
N PHE A 9 6.45 -1.07 19.29
CA PHE A 9 5.57 -1.70 18.32
C PHE A 9 6.14 -3.09 18.02
N HIS A 10 5.58 -4.11 18.66
CA HIS A 10 6.00 -5.49 18.43
C HIS A 10 5.51 -5.90 17.04
N VAL A 11 6.42 -6.37 16.19
CA VAL A 11 6.13 -6.92 14.85
C VAL A 11 4.98 -7.96 14.90
N GLN A 12 4.84 -8.68 16.01
CA GLN A 12 3.76 -9.63 16.28
C GLN A 12 2.35 -8.99 16.30
N SER A 13 2.22 -7.69 16.58
CA SER A 13 0.93 -6.99 16.67
C SER A 13 0.30 -6.68 15.30
N ILE A 14 1.10 -6.66 14.23
CA ILE A 14 0.64 -6.35 12.86
C ILE A 14 0.35 -7.63 12.07
N SER A 15 0.94 -8.76 12.47
CA SER A 15 0.82 -10.04 11.74
C SER A 15 -0.62 -10.55 11.63
N ARG A 16 -1.44 -10.41 12.67
CA ARG A 16 -2.83 -10.90 12.64
C ARG A 16 -3.71 -10.11 11.65
N PRO A 17 -3.74 -8.76 11.68
CA PRO A 17 -4.42 -7.98 10.66
C PRO A 17 -3.97 -8.28 9.23
N CYS A 18 -2.66 -8.44 8.98
CA CYS A 18 -2.14 -8.78 7.65
C CYS A 18 -2.66 -10.13 7.14
N HIS A 19 -2.60 -11.17 7.99
CA HIS A 19 -3.13 -12.49 7.65
C HIS A 19 -4.64 -12.44 7.35
N GLN A 20 -5.40 -11.71 8.16
CA GLN A 20 -6.86 -11.55 7.95
C GLN A 20 -7.18 -10.82 6.65
N LEU A 21 -6.40 -9.78 6.32
CA LEU A 21 -6.52 -9.08 5.04
C LEU A 21 -6.22 -10.03 3.87
N TRP A 22 -5.11 -10.77 3.93
CA TRP A 22 -4.75 -11.72 2.87
C TRP A 22 -5.83 -12.78 2.65
N ALA A 23 -6.33 -13.38 3.73
CA ALA A 23 -7.42 -14.35 3.66
C ALA A 23 -8.71 -13.76 3.04
N ALA A 24 -9.01 -12.49 3.30
CA ALA A 24 -10.19 -11.82 2.75
C ALA A 24 -10.08 -11.49 1.26
N LEU A 25 -8.86 -11.44 0.71
CA LEU A 25 -8.63 -11.17 -0.72
C LEU A 25 -8.89 -12.40 -1.61
N ASP A 26 -9.12 -13.58 -1.00
CA ASP A 26 -9.51 -14.85 -1.65
C ASP A 26 -8.69 -15.14 -2.91
N THR A 27 -7.36 -15.20 -2.76
CA THR A 27 -6.42 -15.33 -3.87
C THR A 27 -6.15 -16.77 -4.27
N TRP A 28 -6.45 -17.72 -3.39
CA TRP A 28 -5.94 -19.11 -3.40
C TRP A 28 -4.40 -19.25 -3.46
N ASP A 29 -3.68 -18.12 -3.44
CA ASP A 29 -2.22 -18.04 -3.44
C ASP A 29 -1.66 -18.12 -2.02
N PRO A 30 -0.43 -18.64 -1.84
CA PRO A 30 0.24 -18.60 -0.55
C PRO A 30 0.46 -17.14 -0.10
N GLU A 31 0.29 -16.90 1.20
CA GLU A 31 0.54 -15.58 1.79
C GLU A 31 2.00 -15.15 1.56
N PRO A 32 2.24 -13.94 1.00
CA PRO A 32 3.59 -13.42 0.82
C PRO A 32 4.34 -13.26 2.14
N ALA A 33 5.67 -13.31 2.08
CA ALA A 33 6.49 -12.99 3.25
C ALA A 33 6.24 -11.54 3.73
N PRO A 34 6.39 -11.24 5.04
CA PRO A 34 6.06 -9.92 5.60
C PRO A 34 6.80 -8.72 4.97
N ASP A 35 7.97 -8.96 4.36
CA ASP A 35 8.79 -7.95 3.66
C ASP A 35 8.50 -7.87 2.15
N THR A 36 7.59 -8.70 1.65
CA THR A 36 7.24 -8.81 0.22
C THR A 36 5.85 -8.23 -0.03
N ALA A 37 5.74 -6.90 0.00
CA ALA A 37 4.46 -6.21 -0.09
C ALA A 37 3.83 -6.17 -1.49
N ALA A 38 4.63 -6.28 -2.57
CA ALA A 38 4.15 -6.06 -3.93
C ALA A 38 2.95 -6.95 -4.34
N PRO A 39 2.95 -8.28 -4.08
CA PRO A 39 1.81 -9.12 -4.42
C PRO A 39 0.54 -8.73 -3.64
N VAL A 40 0.68 -8.27 -2.40
CA VAL A 40 -0.44 -7.79 -1.56
C VAL A 40 -1.04 -6.50 -2.15
N VAL A 41 -0.20 -5.58 -2.63
CA VAL A 41 -0.65 -4.37 -3.32
C VAL A 41 -1.40 -4.73 -4.61
N ASP A 42 -0.83 -5.59 -5.44
CA ASP A 42 -1.40 -5.94 -6.74
C ASP A 42 -2.80 -6.55 -6.61
N ILE A 43 -2.96 -7.49 -5.67
CA ILE A 43 -4.27 -8.09 -5.40
C ILE A 43 -5.25 -7.10 -4.78
N ALA A 44 -4.82 -6.27 -3.82
CA ALA A 44 -5.70 -5.32 -3.16
C ALA A 44 -6.28 -4.31 -4.16
N LEU A 45 -5.44 -3.81 -5.07
CA LEU A 45 -5.87 -2.93 -6.16
C LEU A 45 -6.89 -3.61 -7.07
N ARG A 46 -6.65 -4.87 -7.45
CA ARG A 46 -7.59 -5.65 -8.26
C ARG A 46 -8.93 -5.83 -7.56
N ARG A 47 -8.94 -6.26 -6.29
CA ARG A 47 -10.18 -6.46 -5.52
C ARG A 47 -10.94 -5.16 -5.30
N MET A 48 -10.25 -4.05 -5.03
CA MET A 48 -10.85 -2.72 -4.95
C MET A 48 -11.54 -2.33 -6.26
N ALA A 49 -10.92 -2.62 -7.40
CA ALA A 49 -11.48 -2.35 -8.72
C ALA A 49 -12.75 -3.18 -9.00
N GLU A 50 -12.81 -4.42 -8.54
CA GLU A 50 -13.95 -5.35 -8.71
C GLU A 50 -15.15 -5.02 -7.79
N THR A 51 -15.02 -4.09 -6.85
CA THR A 51 -16.13 -3.74 -5.95
C THR A 51 -17.28 -3.03 -6.68
N PRO A 52 -18.54 -3.19 -6.23
CA PRO A 52 -19.69 -2.46 -6.79
C PRO A 52 -19.72 -0.97 -6.40
N CYS A 53 -18.66 -0.44 -5.77
CA CYS A 53 -18.56 0.95 -5.41
C CYS A 53 -18.57 1.84 -6.66
N ALA A 54 -19.43 2.87 -6.68
CA ALA A 54 -19.53 3.79 -7.81
C ALA A 54 -18.22 4.57 -8.06
N LEU A 55 -17.43 4.81 -7.01
CA LEU A 55 -16.14 5.50 -7.06
C LEU A 55 -15.08 4.70 -6.29
N ALA A 56 -13.91 4.55 -6.88
CA ALA A 56 -12.71 4.04 -6.22
C ALA A 56 -11.62 5.13 -6.29
N ILE A 57 -10.95 5.38 -5.16
CA ILE A 57 -9.81 6.30 -5.07
C ILE A 57 -8.62 5.48 -4.61
N LEU A 58 -7.52 5.56 -5.35
CA LEU A 58 -6.30 4.82 -5.10
C LEU A 58 -5.14 5.80 -4.96
N PRO A 59 -4.34 5.73 -3.89
CA PRO A 59 -3.12 6.53 -3.77
C PRO A 59 -2.14 6.21 -4.92
N ILE A 60 -1.53 7.24 -5.50
CA ILE A 60 -0.49 7.03 -6.51
C ILE A 60 0.75 6.35 -5.91
N GLU A 61 0.97 6.53 -4.60
CA GLU A 61 2.01 5.88 -3.83
C GLU A 61 1.87 4.35 -3.85
N ASP A 62 0.65 3.83 -3.77
CA ASP A 62 0.37 2.39 -3.86
C ASP A 62 0.61 1.88 -5.29
N LEU A 63 0.17 2.64 -6.30
CA LEU A 63 0.46 2.34 -7.70
C LEU A 63 1.97 2.23 -7.96
N VAL A 64 2.76 3.12 -7.36
CA VAL A 64 4.22 3.16 -7.51
C VAL A 64 4.94 2.20 -6.55
N GLY A 65 4.26 1.71 -5.51
CA GLY A 65 4.83 0.82 -4.49
C GLY A 65 5.76 1.53 -3.50
N LEU A 66 5.43 2.77 -3.10
CA LEU A 66 6.21 3.51 -2.12
C LEU A 66 5.94 3.00 -0.70
N VAL A 67 7.02 2.70 0.03
CA VAL A 67 6.94 2.19 1.42
C VAL A 67 6.67 3.32 2.42
N GLU A 68 7.15 4.52 2.14
CA GLU A 68 7.18 5.63 3.09
C GLU A 68 5.91 6.48 3.03
N GLN A 69 5.24 6.65 4.17
CA GLN A 69 4.02 7.47 4.26
C GLN A 69 4.32 8.98 4.08
N PRO A 70 3.46 9.75 3.40
CA PRO A 70 3.63 11.20 3.25
C PRO A 70 3.38 11.95 4.57
N ASN A 71 2.61 11.36 5.48
CA ASN A 71 2.30 11.91 6.79
C ASN A 71 2.17 10.78 7.83
N LEU A 72 2.80 10.95 8.98
CA LEU A 72 2.70 10.10 10.15
C LEU A 72 2.10 10.90 11.31
N PRO A 73 0.81 10.73 11.62
CA PRO A 73 0.14 11.48 12.68
C PRO A 73 0.84 11.37 14.04
N GLY A 74 0.87 12.47 14.78
CA GLY A 74 1.47 12.51 16.12
C GLY A 74 2.98 12.73 16.14
N THR A 75 3.59 13.07 15.01
CA THR A 75 5.01 13.46 14.91
C THR A 75 5.15 14.92 14.51
N ILE A 76 6.23 15.56 14.95
CA ILE A 76 6.56 16.94 14.56
C ILE A 76 7.92 16.93 13.87
N ASP A 77 8.94 16.41 14.56
CA ASP A 77 10.34 16.42 14.09
C ASP A 77 10.85 15.04 13.66
N GLU A 78 10.11 13.97 14.00
CA GLU A 78 10.53 12.58 13.79
C GLU A 78 10.23 12.05 12.37
N HIS A 79 9.20 12.60 11.73
CA HIS A 79 8.82 12.24 10.36
C HIS A 79 8.72 13.50 9.50
N PRO A 80 9.23 13.48 8.25
CA PRO A 80 9.13 14.62 7.33
C PRO A 80 7.71 14.74 6.75
N ASN A 81 6.72 14.99 7.62
CA ASN A 81 5.32 15.16 7.27
C ASN A 81 5.15 16.21 6.16
N TRP A 82 4.38 15.86 5.11
CA TRP A 82 4.01 16.75 4.01
C TRP A 82 5.19 17.28 3.18
N ARG A 83 6.38 16.69 3.31
CA ARG A 83 7.61 17.16 2.65
C ARG A 83 8.15 16.18 1.60
N ARG A 84 7.57 14.99 1.48
CA ARG A 84 8.02 13.96 0.53
C ARG A 84 7.50 14.27 -0.87
N ARG A 85 8.41 14.24 -1.84
CA ARG A 85 8.09 14.35 -3.26
C ARG A 85 8.02 12.94 -3.87
N MET A 86 7.28 12.80 -4.95
CA MET A 86 7.36 11.61 -5.79
C MET A 86 8.79 11.44 -6.32
N PRO A 87 9.28 10.19 -6.47
CA PRO A 87 10.68 9.94 -6.83
C PRO A 87 11.00 10.26 -8.29
N ASP A 88 9.98 10.56 -9.11
CA ASP A 88 10.14 10.83 -10.53
C ASP A 88 8.94 11.66 -11.05
N THR A 89 9.02 12.07 -12.32
CA THR A 89 7.93 12.70 -13.07
C THR A 89 6.75 11.75 -13.25
N THR A 90 5.54 12.30 -13.38
CA THR A 90 4.33 11.49 -13.59
C THR A 90 4.45 10.61 -14.83
N GLU A 91 4.98 11.14 -15.93
CA GLU A 91 5.18 10.41 -17.18
C GLU A 91 6.11 9.20 -16.98
N ALA A 92 7.24 9.41 -16.31
CA ALA A 92 8.19 8.33 -16.03
C ALA A 92 7.61 7.29 -15.06
N LEU A 93 6.82 7.70 -14.07
CA LEU A 93 6.15 6.79 -13.14
C LEU A 93 5.11 5.92 -13.85
N LEU A 94 4.25 6.53 -14.67
CA LEU A 94 3.21 5.82 -15.41
C LEU A 94 3.79 4.86 -16.48
N ALA A 95 4.97 5.16 -17.02
CA ALA A 95 5.67 4.29 -17.96
C ALA A 95 6.33 3.07 -17.31
N ARG A 96 6.39 2.97 -15.97
CA ARG A 96 6.98 1.80 -15.29
C ARG A 96 6.11 0.56 -15.55
N PRO A 97 6.70 -0.58 -15.96
CA PRO A 97 5.92 -1.78 -16.28
C PRO A 97 4.99 -2.25 -15.15
N ALA A 98 5.45 -2.21 -13.89
CA ALA A 98 4.61 -2.59 -12.75
C ALA A 98 3.42 -1.62 -12.54
N VAL A 99 3.63 -0.32 -12.75
CA VAL A 99 2.58 0.71 -12.61
C VAL A 99 1.56 0.55 -13.73
N ALA A 100 2.02 0.39 -14.97
CA ALA A 100 1.15 0.14 -16.12
C ALA A 100 0.29 -1.12 -15.92
N ALA A 101 0.89 -2.23 -15.49
CA ALA A 101 0.16 -3.47 -15.21
C ALA A 101 -0.93 -3.31 -14.13
N ARG A 102 -0.65 -2.52 -13.07
CA ARG A 102 -1.64 -2.18 -12.03
C ARG A 102 -2.79 -1.38 -12.61
N ILE A 103 -2.49 -0.36 -13.42
CA ILE A 103 -3.50 0.47 -14.09
C ILE A 103 -4.39 -0.38 -14.99
N ASP A 104 -3.81 -1.28 -15.79
CA ASP A 104 -4.57 -2.17 -16.67
C ASP A 104 -5.49 -3.12 -15.88
N SER A 105 -5.00 -3.67 -14.77
CA SER A 105 -5.80 -4.49 -13.85
C SER A 105 -7.00 -3.71 -13.29
N ILE A 106 -6.78 -2.47 -12.85
CA ILE A 106 -7.84 -1.60 -12.33
C ILE A 106 -8.86 -1.28 -13.43
N ASN A 107 -8.41 -0.89 -14.63
CA ASN A 107 -9.29 -0.57 -15.76
C ASN A 107 -10.17 -1.77 -16.14
N THR A 108 -9.60 -2.97 -16.13
CA THR A 108 -10.34 -4.21 -16.42
C THR A 108 -11.45 -4.44 -15.39
N GLY A 109 -11.16 -4.31 -14.10
CA GLY A 109 -12.13 -4.50 -13.02
C GLY A 109 -13.24 -3.44 -12.99
N ARG A 110 -12.98 -2.22 -13.50
CA ARG A 110 -13.93 -1.09 -13.50
C ARG A 110 -14.81 -0.98 -14.74
N THR A 111 -14.52 -1.73 -15.80
CA THR A 111 -15.28 -1.69 -17.06
C THR A 111 -16.35 -2.79 -17.15
N SER A 112 -16.41 -3.67 -16.14
CA SER A 112 -17.36 -4.80 -16.07
C SER A 112 -18.71 -4.42 -15.45
#